data_AF-A0A556QWZ6-F1
#
_entry.id   AF-A0A556QWZ6-F1
#
_cell.length_a   1.000
_cell.length_b   1.000
_cell.length_c   1.000
_cell.angle_alpha   90.00
_cell.angle_beta   90.00
_cell.angle_gamma   90.00
#
_symmetry.space_group_name_H-M   'P 1'
#
loop_
_entity.id
_entity.type
_entity.pdbx_description
1 polymer ?
#
loop_
_entity_poly.entity_id
_entity_poly.type
_entity_poly.pdbx_seq_one_letter_code
_entity_poly.pdbx_strand_id
1 'polypeptide(L)'
;MLSFQALCWIRWVAGRVRQRGRGAFSASIDKIVTLSITVGTAAILMASMVMIGFQKEITKKITAFAGDFQITTYSSTQDPSLQAAQVSRLITHLPSSIEKVVPFTQKLMLIHTKSGVEGILCKGLTLS
;
A
#
# COMPACT_ATOMS: atom_id res chain seq x y z
N MET A 1 -0.86 68.60 35.57
CA MET A 1 0.35 68.12 34.85
C MET A 1 1.01 66.89 35.48
N LEU A 2 0.95 66.65 36.81
CA LEU A 2 1.57 65.47 37.45
C LEU A 2 0.90 64.10 37.14
N SER A 3 -0.41 64.05 36.88
CA SER A 3 -1.12 62.76 36.68
C SER A 3 -0.75 62.04 35.38
N PHE A 4 -0.41 62.78 34.31
CA PHE A 4 -0.12 62.20 33.00
C PHE A 4 1.25 61.49 32.96
N GLN A 5 2.23 61.96 33.73
CA GLN A 5 3.54 61.31 33.83
C GLN A 5 3.48 60.02 34.63
N ALA A 6 2.64 59.94 35.67
CA ALA A 6 2.45 58.72 36.45
C ALA A 6 1.84 57.58 35.61
N LEU A 7 0.86 57.89 34.74
CA LEU A 7 0.28 56.90 33.82
C LEU A 7 1.29 56.40 32.77
N CYS A 8 2.11 57.29 32.21
CA CYS A 8 3.17 56.89 31.27
C CYS A 8 4.23 56.01 31.94
N TRP A 9 4.56 56.30 33.20
CA TRP A 9 5.56 55.54 33.94
C TRP A 9 5.07 54.13 34.30
N ILE A 10 3.81 53.98 34.73
CA ILE A 10 3.20 52.68 34.99
C ILE A 10 3.09 51.86 33.69
N ARG A 11 2.71 52.49 32.56
CA ARG A 11 2.67 51.82 31.25
C ARG A 11 4.06 51.29 30.85
N TRP A 12 5.09 52.08 31.07
CA TRP A 12 6.46 51.72 30.71
C TRP A 12 7.03 50.60 31.59
N VAL A 13 6.74 50.62 32.90
CA VAL A 13 7.08 49.53 33.82
C VAL A 13 6.33 48.24 33.46
N ALA A 14 5.03 48.32 33.17
CA ALA A 14 4.23 47.18 32.76
C ALA A 14 4.73 46.54 31.45
N GLY A 15 5.15 47.36 30.48
CA GLY A 15 5.76 46.90 29.24
C GLY A 15 7.06 46.12 29.44
N ARG A 16 7.93 46.56 30.36
CA ARG A 16 9.20 45.87 30.67
C ARG A 16 9.03 44.58 31.45
N VAL A 17 8.04 44.50 32.35
CA VAL A 17 7.78 43.26 33.10
C VAL A 17 7.20 42.18 32.19
N ARG A 18 6.38 42.55 31.20
CA ARG A 18 5.79 41.60 30.22
C ARG A 18 6.81 41.00 29.25
N GLN A 19 7.93 41.67 28.99
CA GLN A 19 8.96 41.22 28.05
C GLN A 19 10.05 40.31 28.66
N ARG A 20 10.15 40.21 29.99
CA ARG A 20 11.20 39.41 30.65
C ARG A 20 10.88 37.91 30.82
N GLY A 21 9.66 37.47 30.52
CA GLY A 21 9.19 36.10 30.83
C GLY A 21 8.79 35.19 29.66
N ARG A 22 8.90 35.63 28.40
CA ARG A 22 8.30 34.89 27.26
C ARG A 22 9.22 34.45 26.13
N GLY A 23 10.52 34.76 26.17
CA GLY A 23 11.40 34.58 25.01
C GLY A 23 12.09 33.22 24.89
N ALA A 24 12.83 32.80 25.92
CA ALA A 24 13.80 31.71 25.78
C ALA A 24 13.26 30.32 26.13
N PHE A 25 12.46 30.20 27.19
CA PHE A 25 11.93 28.90 27.63
C PHE A 25 10.82 28.37 26.73
N SER A 26 9.86 29.23 26.32
CA SER A 26 8.78 28.84 25.40
C SER A 26 9.34 28.42 24.03
N ALA A 27 10.27 29.21 23.48
CA ALA A 27 10.89 28.92 22.19
C ALA A 27 11.75 27.64 22.18
N SER A 28 12.24 27.20 23.35
CA SER A 28 13.00 25.95 23.46
C SER A 28 12.07 24.74 23.46
N ILE A 29 10.92 24.82 24.12
CA ILE A 29 9.90 23.76 24.15
C ILE A 29 9.28 23.60 22.77
N ASP A 30 8.90 24.70 22.12
CA ASP A 30 8.27 24.66 20.79
C ASP A 30 9.14 23.95 19.74
N LYS A 31 10.47 24.06 19.85
CA LYS A 31 11.42 23.34 18.98
C LYS A 31 11.37 21.84 19.19
N ILE A 32 11.32 21.37 20.43
CA ILE A 32 11.28 19.94 20.77
C ILE A 32 9.94 19.33 20.31
N VAL A 33 8.85 20.06 20.51
CA VAL A 33 7.50 19.66 20.06
C VAL A 33 7.48 19.53 18.54
N THR A 34 7.97 20.54 17.82
CA THR A 34 8.02 20.51 16.35
C THR A 34 8.88 19.35 15.85
N LEU A 35 10.06 19.13 16.44
CA LEU A 35 10.95 18.02 16.06
C LEU A 35 10.24 16.66 16.21
N SER A 36 9.50 16.48 17.31
CA SER A 36 8.78 15.24 17.59
C SER A 36 7.67 14.98 16.58
N ILE A 37 6.87 16.00 16.25
CA ILE A 37 5.77 15.89 15.28
C ILE A 37 6.33 15.64 13.88
N THR A 38 7.39 16.34 13.47
CA THR A 38 8.03 16.15 12.17
C THR A 38 8.58 14.74 12.01
N VAL A 39 9.28 14.22 13.01
CA VAL A 39 9.82 12.84 12.96
C VAL A 39 8.69 11.81 12.92
N GLY A 40 7.65 11.99 13.76
CA GLY A 40 6.52 11.06 13.79
C GLY A 40 5.73 11.03 12.47
N THR A 41 5.43 12.20 11.92
CA THR A 41 4.72 12.31 10.63
C THR A 41 5.57 11.78 9.47
N ALA A 42 6.88 12.04 9.45
CA ALA A 42 7.78 11.50 8.43
C ALA A 42 7.82 9.96 8.45
N ALA A 43 7.86 9.34 9.64
CA ALA A 43 7.85 7.90 9.78
C ALA A 43 6.54 7.26 9.27
N ILE A 44 5.39 7.85 9.61
CA ILE A 44 4.08 7.39 9.14
C ILE A 44 3.97 7.48 7.61
N LEU A 45 4.49 8.57 7.04
CA LEU A 45 4.45 8.82 5.60
C LEU A 45 5.37 7.84 4.84
N MET A 46 6.56 7.55 5.37
CA MET A 46 7.44 6.50 4.82
C MET A 46 6.80 5.12 4.89
N ALA A 47 6.20 4.76 6.03
CA ALA A 47 5.51 3.48 6.17
C ALA A 47 4.37 3.34 5.14
N SER A 48 3.61 4.42 4.92
CA SER A 48 2.52 4.46 3.94
C SER A 48 3.04 4.29 2.51
N MET A 49 4.15 4.96 2.14
CA MET A 49 4.77 4.81 0.82
C MET A 49 5.22 3.36 0.56
N VAL A 50 5.87 2.74 1.54
CA VAL A 50 6.31 1.34 1.43
C VAL A 50 5.11 0.40 1.33
N MET A 51 4.08 0.60 2.15
CA MET A 51 2.87 -0.23 2.12
C MET A 51 2.17 -0.16 0.76
N ILE A 52 1.99 1.04 0.20
CA ILE A 52 1.36 1.22 -1.12
C ILE A 52 2.25 0.61 -2.22
N GLY A 53 3.56 0.82 -2.16
CA GLY A 53 4.51 0.23 -3.10
C GLY A 53 4.50 -1.29 -3.05
N PHE A 54 4.46 -1.87 -1.85
CA PHE A 54 4.40 -3.31 -1.64
C PHE A 54 3.06 -3.91 -2.07
N GLN A 55 1.94 -3.24 -1.78
CA GLN A 55 0.62 -3.64 -2.27
C GLN A 55 0.60 -3.65 -3.80
N LYS A 56 1.16 -2.62 -4.45
CA LYS A 56 1.26 -2.56 -5.91
C LYS A 56 2.13 -3.70 -6.46
N GLU A 57 3.26 -3.98 -5.83
CA GLU A 57 4.17 -5.04 -6.27
C GLU A 57 3.59 -6.44 -6.04
N ILE A 58 2.94 -6.69 -4.90
CA ILE A 58 2.21 -7.94 -4.65
C ILE A 58 1.09 -8.10 -5.68
N THR A 59 0.24 -7.08 -5.85
CA THR A 59 -0.86 -7.15 -6.81
C THR A 59 -0.33 -7.42 -8.21
N LYS A 60 0.72 -6.73 -8.65
CA LYS A 60 1.36 -6.96 -9.95
C LYS A 60 1.95 -8.37 -10.09
N LYS A 61 2.59 -8.90 -9.05
CA LYS A 61 3.13 -10.27 -9.08
C LYS A 61 1.99 -11.29 -9.10
N ILE A 62 0.98 -11.13 -8.25
CA ILE A 62 -0.18 -12.02 -8.21
C ILE A 62 -0.95 -11.98 -9.54
N THR A 63 -1.20 -10.81 -10.12
CA THR A 63 -1.86 -10.71 -11.44
C THR A 63 -0.98 -11.25 -12.56
N ALA A 64 0.35 -11.12 -12.49
CA ALA A 64 1.25 -11.76 -13.44
C ALA A 64 1.26 -13.30 -13.32
N PHE A 65 1.09 -13.85 -12.10
CA PHE A 65 1.04 -15.29 -11.87
C PHE A 65 -0.35 -15.90 -12.14
N ALA A 66 -1.42 -15.17 -11.82
CA ALA A 66 -2.79 -15.65 -11.89
C ALA A 66 -3.54 -15.19 -13.15
N GLY A 67 -3.16 -14.07 -13.78
CA GLY A 67 -4.03 -13.34 -14.70
C GLY A 67 -5.13 -12.60 -13.95
N ASP A 68 -5.63 -11.50 -14.51
CA ASP A 68 -6.66 -10.67 -13.86
C ASP A 68 -7.98 -11.43 -13.65
N PHE A 69 -8.29 -12.38 -14.55
CA PHE A 69 -9.45 -13.24 -14.45
C PHE A 69 -9.09 -14.67 -14.85
N GLN A 70 -9.46 -15.64 -14.03
CA GLN A 70 -9.36 -17.07 -14.34
C GLN A 70 -10.74 -17.68 -14.48
N ILE A 71 -10.99 -18.33 -15.60
CA ILE A 71 -12.20 -19.13 -15.82
C ILE A 71 -11.80 -20.59 -15.67
N THR A 72 -12.26 -21.23 -14.60
CA THR A 72 -12.04 -22.66 -14.35
C THR A 72 -13.38 -23.34 -14.15
N THR A 73 -13.59 -24.50 -14.75
CA THR A 73 -14.78 -25.32 -14.47
C THR A 73 -14.70 -25.84 -13.04
N TYR A 74 -15.73 -25.59 -12.25
CA TYR A 74 -15.93 -26.30 -10.98
C TYR A 74 -16.70 -27.59 -11.27
N SER A 75 -16.00 -28.72 -11.35
CA SER A 75 -16.63 -30.03 -11.49
C SER A 75 -16.24 -30.92 -10.31
N SER A 76 -17.18 -31.71 -9.81
CA SER A 76 -16.96 -32.71 -8.75
C SER A 76 -16.13 -33.93 -9.23
N THR A 77 -15.72 -33.93 -10.49
CA THR A 77 -14.89 -34.97 -11.12
C THR A 77 -13.42 -34.58 -11.05
N GLN A 78 -12.54 -35.56 -10.80
CA GLN A 78 -11.10 -35.37 -10.53
C GLN A 78 -10.30 -34.60 -11.60
N ASP A 79 -10.83 -34.43 -12.81
CA ASP A 79 -10.22 -33.62 -13.87
C ASP A 79 -11.27 -32.66 -14.48
N PRO A 80 -11.45 -31.45 -13.93
CA PRO A 80 -12.29 -30.43 -14.54
C PRO A 80 -11.58 -29.83 -15.77
N SER A 81 -11.67 -30.50 -16.92
CA SER A 81 -11.20 -29.94 -18.19
C SER A 81 -12.31 -29.15 -18.87
N LEU A 82 -12.05 -27.87 -19.17
CA LEU A 82 -12.86 -27.12 -20.13
C LEU A 82 -12.62 -27.69 -21.53
N GLN A 83 -13.68 -28.11 -22.23
CA GLN A 83 -13.55 -28.53 -23.63
C GLN A 83 -13.14 -27.33 -24.49
N ALA A 84 -12.17 -27.53 -25.38
CA ALA A 84 -11.65 -26.48 -26.26
C ALA A 84 -12.76 -25.74 -27.05
N ALA A 85 -13.80 -26.47 -27.48
CA ALA A 85 -14.95 -25.89 -28.17
C ALA A 85 -15.76 -24.89 -27.32
N GLN A 86 -15.85 -25.11 -25.99
CA GLN A 86 -16.52 -24.18 -25.09
C GLN A 86 -15.66 -22.93 -24.86
N VAL A 87 -14.34 -23.10 -24.75
CA VAL A 87 -13.39 -21.99 -24.62
C VAL A 87 -13.42 -21.08 -25.85
N SER A 88 -13.43 -21.65 -27.07
CA SER A 88 -13.51 -20.87 -28.31
C SER A 88 -14.83 -20.08 -28.44
N ARG A 89 -15.96 -20.65 -28.00
CA ARG A 89 -17.24 -19.93 -27.97
C ARG A 89 -17.24 -18.80 -26.96
N LEU A 90 -16.69 -19.01 -25.77
CA LEU A 90 -16.51 -17.97 -24.76
C LEU A 90 -15.70 -16.80 -25.34
N ILE A 91 -14.52 -17.06 -25.93
CA ILE A 91 -13.66 -16.03 -26.53
C ILE A 91 -14.40 -15.21 -27.59
N THR A 92 -15.31 -15.83 -28.35
CA THR A 92 -16.08 -15.16 -29.40
C THR A 92 -17.13 -14.18 -28.85
N HIS A 93 -17.60 -14.39 -27.61
CA HIS A 93 -18.58 -13.54 -26.93
C HIS A 93 -17.96 -12.58 -25.90
N LEU A 94 -16.63 -12.57 -25.77
CA LEU A 94 -15.93 -11.68 -24.85
C LEU A 94 -15.97 -10.22 -25.37
N PRO A 95 -16.18 -9.21 -24.49
CA PRO A 95 -16.13 -7.82 -24.88
C PRO A 95 -14.72 -7.44 -25.39
N SER A 96 -14.66 -6.48 -26.33
CA SER A 96 -13.43 -5.99 -26.94
C SER A 96 -12.42 -5.34 -25.98
N SER A 97 -12.82 -5.13 -24.72
CA SER A 97 -11.96 -4.61 -23.65
C SER A 97 -10.92 -5.63 -23.12
N ILE A 98 -10.95 -6.88 -23.58
CA ILE A 98 -10.05 -7.95 -23.12
C ILE A 98 -8.89 -8.07 -24.11
N GLU A 99 -7.68 -7.70 -23.66
CA GLU A 99 -6.48 -7.63 -24.51
C GLU A 99 -5.93 -9.00 -24.90
N LYS A 100 -5.95 -9.97 -23.96
CA LYS A 100 -5.36 -11.29 -24.20
C LYS A 100 -6.08 -12.39 -23.43
N VAL A 101 -6.39 -13.48 -24.13
CA VAL A 101 -6.89 -14.72 -23.53
C VAL A 101 -5.89 -15.84 -23.82
N VAL A 102 -5.40 -16.52 -22.78
CA VAL A 102 -4.44 -17.62 -22.91
C VAL A 102 -5.01 -18.87 -22.26
N PRO A 103 -5.12 -19.99 -22.98
CA PRO A 103 -5.49 -21.26 -22.36
C PRO A 103 -4.36 -21.74 -21.45
N PHE A 104 -4.72 -22.18 -20.25
CA PHE A 104 -3.78 -22.76 -19.29
C PHE A 104 -4.31 -24.09 -18.77
N THR A 105 -3.41 -24.96 -18.32
CA THR A 105 -3.74 -26.21 -17.63
C THR A 105 -3.04 -26.20 -16.27
N GLN A 106 -3.75 -26.56 -15.22
CA GLN A 106 -3.18 -26.68 -13.88
C GLN A 106 -3.51 -28.05 -13.28
N LYS A 107 -2.50 -28.73 -12.72
CA LYS A 107 -2.67 -30.02 -12.03
C LYS A 107 -1.74 -30.11 -10.84
N LEU A 108 -2.25 -30.59 -9.71
CA LEU A 108 -1.44 -30.91 -8.54
C LEU A 108 -0.68 -32.21 -8.79
N MET A 109 0.62 -32.23 -8.56
CA MET A 109 1.50 -33.36 -8.81
C MET A 109 2.38 -33.61 -7.59
N LEU A 110 2.59 -34.88 -7.24
CA LEU A 110 3.59 -35.26 -6.25
C LEU A 110 4.88 -35.63 -6.99
N ILE A 111 5.98 -34.98 -6.64
CA ILE A 111 7.31 -35.34 -7.15
C ILE A 111 8.10 -36.01 -6.03
N HIS A 112 8.72 -37.14 -6.37
CA HIS A 112 9.63 -37.83 -5.48
C HIS A 112 11.07 -37.35 -5.73
N THR A 113 11.61 -36.62 -4.76
CA THR A 113 12.99 -36.13 -4.76
C THR A 113 13.84 -36.99 -3.81
N LYS A 114 15.17 -36.91 -3.90
CA LYS A 114 16.09 -37.64 -3.00
C LYS A 114 15.85 -37.37 -1.51
N SER A 115 15.24 -36.24 -1.16
CA SER A 115 14.91 -35.80 0.21
C SER A 115 13.50 -36.18 0.67
N GLY A 116 12.62 -36.71 -0.20
CA GLY A 116 11.23 -37.05 0.13
C GLY A 116 10.22 -36.76 -0.99
N VAL A 117 8.93 -36.88 -0.66
CA VAL A 117 7.82 -36.57 -1.58
C VAL A 117 7.35 -35.15 -1.33
N GLU A 118 7.35 -34.32 -2.37
CA GLU A 118 6.85 -32.94 -2.34
C GLU A 118 5.64 -32.78 -3.27
N GLY A 119 4.60 -32.11 -2.78
CA GLY A 119 3.47 -31.69 -3.60
C GLY A 119 3.76 -30.37 -4.30
N ILE A 120 3.73 -30.39 -5.63
CA ILE A 120 3.90 -29.21 -6.47
C ILE A 120 2.65 -28.95 -7.30
N LEU A 121 2.38 -27.67 -7.58
CA LEU A 121 1.32 -27.27 -8.51
C LEU A 121 1.94 -27.00 -9.89
N CYS A 122 1.65 -27.87 -10.86
CA CYS A 122 2.13 -27.71 -12.22
C CYS A 122 1.17 -26.83 -13.02
N LYS A 123 1.67 -25.73 -13.59
CA LYS A 123 0.92 -24.86 -14.52
C LYS A 123 1.55 -24.93 -15.92
N GLY A 124 0.82 -25.48 -16.87
CA GLY A 124 1.17 -25.46 -18.30
C GLY A 124 0.53 -24.25 -18.99
N LEU A 125 1.32 -23.57 -19.83
CA LEU A 125 0.88 -22.44 -20.64
C LEU A 125 1.11 -22.78 -22.11
N THR A 126 0.10 -22.55 -22.95
CA THR A 126 0.27 -22.61 -24.40
C THR A 126 0.50 -21.19 -24.91
N LEU A 127 1.71 -20.88 -25.35
CA LEU A 127 2.00 -19.66 -26.09
C LEU A 127 1.45 -19.84 -27.50
N SER A 128 0.32 -19.18 -27.80
CA SER A 128 -0.23 -19.03 -29.14
C SER A 128 0.00 -17.63 -29.66
#